data_AF-A6T2V4-F1
#
_entry.id   AF-A6T2V4-F1
#
_cell.length_a   1.000
_cell.length_b   1.000
_cell.length_c   1.000
_cell.angle_alpha   90.00
_cell.angle_beta   90.00
_cell.angle_gamma   90.00
#
_symmetry.space_group_name_H-M   'P 1'
#
loop_
_entity.id
_entity.type
_entity.pdbx_description
1 polymer ?
#
loop_
_entity_poly.entity_id
_entity_poly.type
_entity_poly.pdbx_seq_one_letter_code
_entity_poly.pdbx_strand_id
1 'polypeptide(L)'
;MTLRLVANDEIGEQMRITDDCSPEAMLAELFREDQHTKEDTAIFASVDWSNHNYVCNAIKQRVDVMLRSYERLGNEVHVTQSMRDNGVDIILEFSGESVLNRRIGIQVKSNREAIKATGKKKERTTEPMEAVLKRQAFDSHKWKLDEWWIILCFDLTQKSHVDLVNRINSELLQSPPIQIRIYEPMAAWSMLSMSHSDIDAICVCRLCREDEILIAAQDETIDLSPIAYQIVMATLFDSLQGNTQHSLSDLVRMTNDNGEYDLDRVSDILGELDDYLVSSEEDSWFSRAHKYPGLCALYYEGRIRHKLSHDGAANFVRQLA
;
A
#
# COMPACT_ATOMS: atom_id res chain seq x y z
N MET A 1 3.32 44.27 -27.99
CA MET A 1 2.35 43.29 -28.55
C MET A 1 2.49 42.04 -27.70
N THR A 2 1.66 41.97 -26.67
CA THR A 2 1.80 41.01 -25.56
C THR A 2 0.86 39.86 -25.84
N LEU A 3 1.41 38.68 -26.16
CA LEU A 3 0.65 37.46 -26.33
C LEU A 3 0.14 37.01 -24.96
N ARG A 4 -1.16 37.21 -24.72
CA ARG A 4 -1.90 36.51 -23.66
C ARG A 4 -2.06 35.07 -24.10
N LEU A 5 -1.45 34.14 -23.37
CA LEU A 5 -1.83 32.74 -23.39
C LEU A 5 -3.23 32.65 -22.79
N VAL A 6 -4.21 32.35 -23.65
CA VAL A 6 -5.53 31.89 -23.24
C VAL A 6 -5.31 30.50 -22.64
N ALA A 7 -5.73 30.31 -21.40
CA ALA A 7 -5.77 28.99 -20.79
C ALA A 7 -6.76 28.14 -21.61
N ASN A 8 -6.25 27.10 -22.27
CA ASN A 8 -7.09 26.02 -22.76
C ASN A 8 -7.49 25.18 -21.54
N ASP A 9 -8.74 25.32 -21.11
CA ASP A 9 -9.40 24.46 -20.11
C ASP A 9 -9.79 23.07 -20.67
N GLU A 10 -9.10 22.59 -21.71
CA GLU A 10 -9.26 21.25 -22.27
C GLU A 10 -7.91 20.51 -22.21
N ILE A 11 -7.37 20.38 -20.99
CA ILE A 11 -6.39 19.34 -20.70
C ILE A 11 -7.25 18.13 -20.34
N GLY A 12 -7.28 17.11 -21.21
CA GLY A 12 -8.07 15.90 -21.04
C GLY A 12 -8.04 15.39 -19.61
N GLU A 13 -9.21 14.94 -19.13
CA GLU A 13 -9.47 14.51 -17.75
C GLU A 13 -8.34 13.62 -17.24
N GLN A 14 -7.43 14.25 -16.50
CA GLN A 14 -6.39 13.55 -15.76
C GLN A 14 -7.01 13.06 -14.47
N MET A 15 -6.60 11.87 -14.02
CA MET A 15 -6.99 11.41 -12.70
C MET A 15 -6.58 12.42 -11.64
N ARG A 16 -7.56 12.84 -10.83
CA ARG A 16 -7.43 13.87 -9.80
C ARG A 16 -7.90 13.34 -8.46
N ILE A 17 -7.40 13.95 -7.41
CA ILE A 17 -7.90 13.70 -6.06
C ILE A 17 -9.35 14.19 -6.00
N THR A 18 -10.27 13.26 -5.76
CA THR A 18 -11.71 13.45 -5.60
C THR A 18 -12.18 13.26 -4.15
N ASP A 19 -11.33 12.71 -3.28
CA ASP A 19 -11.60 12.51 -1.84
C ASP A 19 -10.64 13.36 -0.99
N ASP A 20 -11.12 13.92 0.12
CA ASP A 20 -10.33 14.78 1.03
C ASP A 20 -9.48 14.01 2.05
N CYS A 21 -9.25 12.72 1.81
CA CYS A 21 -8.39 11.87 2.61
C CYS A 21 -7.02 12.51 2.88
N SER A 22 -6.76 12.85 4.14
CA SER A 22 -5.50 13.46 4.57
C SER A 22 -4.34 12.45 4.55
N PRO A 23 -3.08 12.91 4.41
CA PRO A 23 -1.90 12.03 4.51
C PRO A 23 -1.84 11.20 5.80
N GLU A 24 -2.34 11.75 6.92
CA GLU A 24 -2.48 11.01 8.19
C GLU A 24 -3.48 9.86 8.07
N ALA A 25 -4.67 10.13 7.52
CA ALA A 25 -5.72 9.12 7.36
C ALA A 25 -5.25 8.02 6.41
N MET A 26 -4.57 8.39 5.31
CA MET A 26 -3.95 7.44 4.40
C MET A 26 -2.84 6.63 5.07
N LEU A 27 -1.99 7.25 5.90
CA LEU A 27 -0.95 6.50 6.58
C LEU A 27 -1.56 5.51 7.58
N ALA A 28 -2.60 5.91 8.31
CA ALA A 28 -3.33 5.02 9.21
C ALA A 28 -3.99 3.86 8.46
N GLU A 29 -4.48 4.11 7.25
CA GLU A 29 -5.04 3.11 6.35
C GLU A 29 -4.01 2.03 5.97
N LEU A 30 -2.77 2.42 5.66
CA LEU A 30 -1.70 1.48 5.31
C LEU A 30 -1.32 0.54 6.48
N PHE A 31 -1.64 0.93 7.72
CA PHE A 31 -1.41 0.13 8.92
C PHE A 31 -2.62 -0.73 9.33
N ARG A 32 -3.66 -0.87 8.50
CA ARG A 32 -4.81 -1.69 8.88
C ARG A 32 -4.43 -3.16 9.10
N GLU A 33 -5.02 -3.78 10.12
CA GLU A 33 -4.80 -5.18 10.51
C GLU A 33 -5.74 -6.16 9.80
N ASP A 34 -5.77 -6.18 8.48
CA ASP A 34 -6.71 -7.04 7.74
C ASP A 34 -6.08 -8.25 7.06
N GLN A 35 -4.74 -8.38 7.02
CA GLN A 35 -4.10 -9.38 6.15
C GLN A 35 -3.08 -10.33 6.80
N HIS A 36 -2.70 -10.12 8.07
CA HIS A 36 -1.62 -10.88 8.69
C HIS A 36 -1.97 -11.47 10.05
N THR A 37 -1.40 -12.64 10.29
CA THR A 37 -1.50 -13.42 11.52
C THR A 37 -0.31 -13.16 12.44
N LYS A 38 -0.35 -13.71 13.66
CA LYS A 38 0.79 -13.62 14.59
C LYS A 38 2.02 -14.33 14.04
N GLU A 39 1.81 -15.42 13.32
CA GLU A 39 2.85 -16.24 12.71
C GLU A 39 3.64 -15.44 11.66
N ASP A 40 2.99 -14.57 10.90
CA ASP A 40 3.64 -13.73 9.89
C ASP A 40 4.66 -12.75 10.49
N THR A 41 4.43 -12.33 11.74
CA THR A 41 5.33 -11.42 12.46
C THR A 41 6.69 -12.05 12.82
N ALA A 42 6.85 -13.38 12.65
CA ALA A 42 8.13 -14.07 12.83
C ALA A 42 9.25 -13.49 11.95
N ILE A 43 8.90 -12.83 10.84
CA ILE A 43 9.85 -12.13 9.98
C ILE A 43 10.70 -11.10 10.73
N PHE A 44 10.16 -10.46 11.77
CA PHE A 44 10.88 -9.49 12.60
C PHE A 44 12.04 -10.11 13.41
N ALA A 45 12.12 -11.44 13.50
CA ALA A 45 13.27 -12.14 14.07
C ALA A 45 14.46 -12.29 13.10
N SER A 46 14.26 -12.02 11.81
CA SER A 46 15.32 -12.12 10.80
C SER A 46 16.43 -11.06 10.99
N VAL A 47 17.58 -11.28 10.35
CA VAL A 47 18.78 -10.44 10.53
C VAL A 47 18.49 -8.97 10.25
N ASP A 48 17.80 -8.70 9.14
CA ASP A 48 17.51 -7.34 8.67
C ASP A 48 16.34 -6.72 9.44
N TRP A 49 15.19 -7.41 9.48
CA TRP A 49 13.97 -6.88 10.12
C TRP A 49 14.06 -6.78 11.65
N SER A 50 15.03 -7.44 12.28
CA SER A 50 15.31 -7.24 13.70
C SER A 50 16.10 -5.94 13.99
N ASN A 51 16.69 -5.32 12.98
CA ASN A 51 17.52 -4.12 13.10
C ASN A 51 16.70 -2.82 13.04
N HIS A 52 16.79 -1.99 14.09
CA HIS A 52 16.09 -0.70 14.19
C HIS A 52 16.25 0.21 12.96
N ASN A 53 17.48 0.41 12.49
CA ASN A 53 17.75 1.32 11.38
C ASN A 53 17.18 0.79 10.06
N TYR A 54 17.21 -0.53 9.87
CA TYR A 54 16.63 -1.16 8.68
C TYR A 54 15.12 -0.94 8.65
N VAL A 55 14.43 -1.23 9.77
CA VAL A 55 12.98 -1.04 9.90
C VAL A 55 12.58 0.43 9.73
N CYS A 56 13.30 1.36 10.36
CA CYS A 56 13.04 2.80 10.21
C CYS A 56 13.16 3.24 8.75
N ASN A 57 14.20 2.78 8.04
CA ASN A 57 14.38 3.09 6.62
C ASN A 57 13.27 2.48 5.75
N ALA A 58 12.83 1.25 6.05
CA ALA A 58 11.73 0.61 5.35
C ALA A 58 10.42 1.41 5.52
N ILE A 59 10.07 1.79 6.76
CA ILE A 59 8.89 2.64 7.04
C ILE A 59 9.00 3.95 6.26
N LYS A 60 10.15 4.62 6.34
CA LYS A 60 10.40 5.88 5.62
C LYS A 60 10.15 5.74 4.11
N GLN A 61 10.68 4.69 3.49
CA GLN A 61 10.48 4.43 2.06
C GLN A 61 9.00 4.23 1.69
N ARG A 62 8.23 3.50 2.51
CA ARG A 62 6.80 3.29 2.29
C ARG A 62 6.01 4.60 2.43
N VAL A 63 6.33 5.40 3.45
CA VAL A 63 5.75 6.73 3.63
C VAL A 63 6.08 7.65 2.45
N ASP A 64 7.32 7.62 1.94
CA ASP A 64 7.71 8.43 0.77
C ASP A 64 6.90 8.08 -0.48
N VAL A 65 6.61 6.80 -0.70
CA VAL A 65 5.78 6.35 -1.82
C VAL A 65 4.35 6.88 -1.69
N MET A 66 3.75 6.73 -0.51
CA MET A 66 2.43 7.27 -0.21
C MET A 66 2.36 8.78 -0.47
N LEU A 67 3.32 9.55 0.05
CA LEU A 67 3.33 11.00 -0.10
C LEU A 67 3.52 11.45 -1.55
N ARG A 68 4.38 10.75 -2.32
CA ARG A 68 4.53 11.02 -3.75
C ARG A 68 3.25 10.78 -4.55
N SER A 69 2.31 9.98 -4.06
CA SER A 69 1.00 9.84 -4.70
C SER A 69 0.21 11.13 -4.63
N TYR A 70 0.25 11.86 -3.52
CA TYR A 70 -0.38 13.18 -3.41
C TYR A 70 0.24 14.18 -4.39
N GLU A 71 1.58 14.25 -4.45
CA GLU A 71 2.30 15.13 -5.39
C GLU A 71 1.93 14.82 -6.85
N ARG A 72 1.90 13.53 -7.23
CA ARG A 72 1.55 13.07 -8.60
C ARG A 72 0.12 13.42 -9.00
N LEU A 73 -0.78 13.47 -8.02
CA LEU A 73 -2.20 13.76 -8.22
C LEU A 73 -2.55 15.25 -8.00
N GLY A 74 -1.52 16.11 -7.87
CA GLY A 74 -1.67 17.56 -7.92
C GLY A 74 -1.75 18.28 -6.58
N ASN A 75 -1.54 17.59 -5.45
CA ASN A 75 -1.49 18.22 -4.13
C ASN A 75 -0.04 18.54 -3.72
N GLU A 76 0.22 19.79 -3.32
CA GLU A 76 1.48 20.18 -2.72
C GLU A 76 1.53 19.68 -1.27
N VAL A 77 2.30 18.62 -1.02
CA VAL A 77 2.55 18.12 0.33
C VAL A 77 4.01 18.37 0.68
N HIS A 78 4.28 19.40 1.48
CA HIS A 78 5.64 19.70 1.94
C HIS A 78 6.04 18.77 3.09
N VAL A 79 6.83 17.73 2.78
CA VAL A 79 7.30 16.80 3.80
C VAL A 79 8.73 17.08 4.22
N THR A 80 8.90 17.32 5.51
CA THR A 80 10.22 17.35 6.16
C THR A 80 10.37 16.14 7.06
N GLN A 81 11.11 15.13 6.60
CA GLN A 81 11.50 13.99 7.43
C GLN A 81 12.87 14.23 8.06
N SER A 82 12.93 14.24 9.38
CA SER A 82 14.19 14.26 10.13
C SER A 82 14.23 13.10 11.13
N MET A 83 15.34 12.35 11.15
CA MET A 83 15.64 11.42 12.24
C MET A 83 16.19 12.20 13.45
N ARG A 84 15.68 11.94 14.66
CA ARG A 84 16.17 12.57 15.90
C ARG A 84 16.22 11.56 17.05
N ASP A 85 17.31 11.55 17.80
CA ASP A 85 17.49 10.65 18.96
C ASP A 85 16.69 11.02 20.22
N ASN A 86 15.78 11.99 20.13
CA ASN A 86 15.02 12.52 21.27
C ASN A 86 13.60 11.93 21.37
N GLY A 87 13.47 10.62 21.16
CA GLY A 87 12.20 9.87 21.31
C GLY A 87 11.24 9.94 20.12
N VAL A 88 11.72 10.34 18.95
CA VAL A 88 10.96 10.33 17.69
C VAL A 88 11.89 9.94 16.55
N ASP A 89 11.72 8.75 15.99
CA ASP A 89 12.58 8.25 14.91
C ASP A 89 12.28 8.94 13.57
N ILE A 90 11.02 9.25 13.28
CA ILE A 90 10.59 9.91 12.04
C ILE A 90 9.60 11.00 12.40
N ILE A 91 9.80 12.22 11.89
CA ILE A 91 8.79 13.28 11.94
C ILE A 91 8.17 13.41 10.56
N LEU A 92 6.85 13.35 10.49
CA LEU A 92 6.08 13.67 9.30
C LEU A 92 5.41 15.02 9.55
N GLU A 93 5.80 16.00 8.75
CA GLU A 93 5.15 17.29 8.69
C GLU A 93 4.47 17.40 7.34
N PHE A 94 3.21 17.80 7.31
CA PHE A 94 2.48 18.06 6.08
C PHE A 94 1.55 19.25 6.27
N SER A 95 1.47 20.05 5.22
CA SER A 95 0.57 21.19 5.11
C SER A 95 -0.04 21.15 3.71
N GLY A 96 -1.27 21.63 3.59
CA GLY A 96 -1.97 21.73 2.31
C GLY A 96 -3.00 22.86 2.36
N GLU A 97 -3.60 23.21 1.23
CA GLU A 97 -4.58 24.31 1.17
C GLU A 97 -5.78 24.09 2.12
N SER A 98 -6.18 22.84 2.33
CA SER A 98 -7.28 22.43 3.22
C SER A 98 -6.82 21.89 4.59
N VAL A 99 -5.52 21.63 4.78
CA VAL A 99 -4.98 20.95 5.97
C VAL A 99 -4.07 21.91 6.74
N LEU A 100 -4.50 22.29 7.95
CA LEU A 100 -3.64 22.98 8.91
C LEU A 100 -2.33 22.21 9.07
N ASN A 101 -1.20 22.92 9.14
CA ASN A 101 0.12 22.29 9.27
C ASN A 101 0.11 21.27 10.41
N ARG A 102 0.26 19.99 10.07
CA ARG A 102 0.16 18.85 10.98
C ARG A 102 1.51 18.16 11.11
N ARG A 103 1.82 17.72 12.33
CA ARG A 103 3.09 17.08 12.69
C ARG A 103 2.84 15.79 13.45
N ILE A 104 3.18 14.67 12.83
CA ILE A 104 3.14 13.34 13.43
C ILE A 104 4.57 12.92 13.75
N GLY A 105 4.82 12.56 15.01
CA GLY A 105 6.07 11.89 15.38
C GLY A 105 5.86 10.40 15.40
N ILE A 106 6.73 9.65 14.72
CA ILE A 106 6.72 8.20 14.69
C ILE A 106 7.92 7.68 15.49
N GLN A 107 7.66 6.81 16.45
CA GLN A 107 8.65 6.04 17.19
C GLN A 107 8.52 4.57 16.79
N VAL A 108 9.59 3.99 16.30
CA VAL A 108 9.70 2.58 15.95
C VAL A 108 10.29 1.82 17.14
N LYS A 109 9.84 0.60 17.36
CA LYS A 109 10.47 -0.35 18.29
C LYS A 109 10.76 -1.64 17.58
N SER A 110 12.05 -1.96 17.49
CA SER A 110 12.54 -3.14 16.78
C SER A 110 12.49 -4.41 17.63
N ASN A 111 12.48 -5.57 16.98
CA ASN A 111 12.50 -6.86 17.68
C ASN A 111 13.77 -7.05 18.54
N ARG A 112 14.93 -6.50 18.13
CA ARG A 112 16.14 -6.51 18.97
C ARG A 112 15.94 -5.76 20.29
N GLU A 113 15.17 -4.69 20.30
CA GLU A 113 14.82 -3.99 21.54
C GLU A 113 13.87 -4.82 22.40
N ALA A 114 12.88 -5.50 21.80
CA ALA A 114 11.98 -6.41 22.52
C ALA A 114 12.74 -7.56 23.19
N ILE A 115 13.69 -8.18 22.48
CA ILE A 115 14.57 -9.23 23.03
C ILE A 115 15.36 -8.72 24.23
N LYS A 116 15.93 -7.50 24.13
CA LYS A 116 16.65 -6.88 25.25
C LYS A 116 15.73 -6.59 26.43
N ALA A 117 14.52 -6.09 26.18
CA ALA A 117 13.56 -5.72 27.22
C ALA A 117 12.95 -6.93 27.94
N THR A 118 12.86 -8.09 27.28
CA THR A 118 12.29 -9.33 27.83
C THR A 118 13.36 -10.33 28.31
N GLY A 119 14.64 -10.11 28.00
CA GLY A 119 15.73 -11.00 28.34
C GLY A 119 15.93 -11.24 29.85
N LYS A 120 16.36 -12.46 30.20
CA LYS A 120 16.56 -12.91 31.60
C LYS A 120 17.67 -12.15 32.35
N LYS A 121 18.62 -11.56 31.63
CA LYS A 121 19.63 -10.65 32.19
C LYS A 121 19.15 -9.21 32.01
N LYS A 122 18.05 -8.84 32.66
CA LYS A 122 17.83 -7.43 32.95
C LYS A 122 18.99 -7.00 33.84
N GLU A 123 19.93 -6.23 33.29
CA GLU A 123 20.80 -5.45 34.16
C GLU A 123 19.88 -4.68 35.09
N ARG A 124 20.10 -4.76 36.41
CA ARG A 124 19.20 -4.20 37.44
C ARG A 124 18.87 -2.71 37.28
N THR A 125 19.52 -2.03 36.33
CA THR A 125 19.47 -0.61 36.03
C THR A 125 18.73 -0.26 34.74
N THR A 126 18.31 -1.22 33.91
CA THR A 126 17.59 -0.90 32.66
C THR A 126 16.10 -0.68 32.93
N GLU A 127 15.66 0.56 32.73
CA GLU A 127 14.27 0.98 32.82
C GLU A 127 13.37 0.13 31.88
N PRO A 128 12.15 -0.28 32.31
CA PRO A 128 11.22 -0.99 31.44
C PRO A 128 10.86 -0.19 30.17
N MET A 129 10.64 -0.87 29.04
CA MET A 129 10.37 -0.21 27.75
C MET A 129 9.14 0.69 27.81
N GLU A 130 8.08 0.26 28.50
CA GLU A 130 6.86 1.03 28.74
C GLU A 130 7.12 2.35 29.47
N ALA A 131 8.04 2.35 30.44
CA ALA A 131 8.42 3.56 31.18
C ALA A 131 9.28 4.49 30.32
N VAL A 132 10.20 3.93 29.51
CA VAL A 132 10.97 4.69 28.52
C VAL A 132 10.05 5.37 27.52
N LEU A 133 9.06 4.64 26.97
CA LEU A 133 8.08 5.17 26.03
C LEU A 133 7.22 6.28 26.67
N LYS A 134 6.78 6.13 27.92
CA LYS A 134 6.07 7.19 28.64
C LYS A 134 6.88 8.48 28.75
N ARG A 135 8.17 8.36 29.10
CA ARG A 135 9.08 9.51 29.15
C ARG A 135 9.25 10.13 27.77
N GLN A 136 9.43 9.32 26.73
CA GLN A 136 9.54 9.79 25.34
C GLN A 136 8.25 10.51 24.88
N ALA A 137 7.07 10.02 25.27
CA ALA A 137 5.79 10.68 25.02
C ALA A 137 5.71 12.07 25.65
N PHE A 138 6.22 12.20 26.88
CA PHE A 138 6.25 13.49 27.57
C PHE A 138 7.27 14.44 26.95
N ASP A 139 8.44 13.94 26.57
CA ASP A 139 9.47 14.74 25.89
C ASP A 139 9.05 15.15 24.48
N SER A 140 8.17 14.38 23.84
CA SER A 140 7.71 14.64 22.47
C SER A 140 6.93 15.96 22.35
N HIS A 141 6.34 16.46 23.45
CA HIS A 141 5.73 17.80 23.53
C HIS A 141 6.65 18.93 23.09
N LYS A 142 7.96 18.80 23.32
CA LYS A 142 8.95 19.82 22.92
C LYS A 142 9.00 20.01 21.40
N TRP A 143 8.51 19.03 20.63
CA TRP A 143 8.50 19.05 19.17
C TRP A 143 7.22 19.61 18.55
N LYS A 144 6.24 20.05 19.36
CA LYS A 144 4.92 20.51 18.88
C LYS A 144 4.28 19.49 17.93
N LEU A 145 4.32 18.23 18.32
CA LEU A 145 3.62 17.17 17.61
C LEU A 145 2.12 17.27 17.92
N ASP A 146 1.30 17.00 16.92
CA ASP A 146 -0.14 16.84 17.08
C ASP A 146 -0.47 15.40 17.51
N GLU A 147 0.25 14.43 16.94
CA GLU A 147 0.14 13.01 17.28
C GLU A 147 1.50 12.34 17.45
N TRP A 148 1.54 11.30 18.29
CA TRP A 148 2.71 10.46 18.48
C TRP A 148 2.36 8.99 18.22
N TRP A 149 2.91 8.44 17.16
CA TRP A 149 2.63 7.09 16.68
C TRP A 149 3.76 6.15 17.07
N ILE A 150 3.42 4.99 17.61
CA ILE A 150 4.37 3.98 18.06
C ILE A 150 4.16 2.73 17.20
N ILE A 151 5.18 2.34 16.45
CA ILE A 151 5.13 1.17 15.57
C ILE A 151 5.95 0.06 16.23
N LEU A 152 5.28 -1.03 16.61
CA LEU A 152 5.91 -2.17 17.25
C LEU A 152 6.25 -3.22 16.20
N CYS A 153 7.54 -3.48 15.98
CA CYS A 153 8.02 -4.46 14.99
C CYS A 153 8.58 -5.68 15.72
N PHE A 154 7.70 -6.42 16.41
CA PHE A 154 8.08 -7.55 17.29
C PHE A 154 7.60 -8.88 16.72
N ASP A 155 8.34 -9.94 16.99
CA ASP A 155 7.91 -11.32 16.70
C ASP A 155 6.92 -11.81 17.76
N LEU A 156 5.63 -11.90 17.40
CA LEU A 156 4.53 -12.33 18.28
C LEU A 156 4.43 -13.85 18.44
N THR A 157 5.24 -14.64 17.74
CA THR A 157 5.35 -16.08 18.04
C THR A 157 5.96 -16.33 19.42
N GLN A 158 6.66 -15.32 19.96
CA GLN A 158 7.24 -15.35 21.29
C GLN A 158 6.26 -14.80 22.33
N LYS A 159 5.83 -15.65 23.27
CA LYS A 159 4.90 -15.27 24.35
C LYS A 159 5.36 -14.04 25.15
N SER A 160 6.67 -13.91 25.40
CA SER A 160 7.22 -12.75 26.13
C SER A 160 7.06 -11.42 25.37
N HIS A 161 7.03 -11.44 24.04
CA HIS A 161 6.77 -10.26 23.22
C HIS A 161 5.29 -9.92 23.21
N VAL A 162 4.39 -10.90 23.13
CA VAL A 162 2.94 -10.68 23.31
C VAL A 162 2.65 -10.00 24.64
N ASP A 163 3.24 -10.51 25.74
CA ASP A 163 3.08 -9.90 27.06
C ASP A 163 3.67 -8.47 27.12
N LEU A 164 4.72 -8.19 26.35
CA LEU A 164 5.30 -6.84 26.25
C LEU A 164 4.37 -5.87 25.52
N VAL A 165 3.79 -6.25 24.38
CA VAL A 165 2.80 -5.45 23.65
C VAL A 165 1.61 -5.11 24.55
N ASN A 166 1.06 -6.12 25.24
CA ASN A 166 -0.06 -5.92 26.17
C ASN A 166 0.27 -4.91 27.28
N ARG A 167 1.48 -4.97 27.86
CA ARG A 167 1.92 -3.98 28.86
C ARG A 167 2.01 -2.59 28.26
N ILE A 168 2.67 -2.44 27.10
CA ILE A 168 2.82 -1.16 26.40
C ILE A 168 1.45 -0.52 26.15
N ASN A 169 0.50 -1.28 25.58
CA ASN A 169 -0.88 -0.83 25.35
C ASN A 169 -1.58 -0.39 26.64
N SER A 170 -1.50 -1.20 27.70
CA SER A 170 -2.15 -0.89 28.98
C SER A 170 -1.62 0.36 29.69
N GLU A 171 -0.32 0.63 29.52
CA GLU A 171 0.39 1.69 30.23
C GLU A 171 0.30 3.03 29.49
N LEU A 172 0.41 3.04 28.16
CA LEU A 172 0.51 4.28 27.37
C LEU A 172 -0.84 4.92 27.03
N LEU A 173 -1.93 4.16 27.02
CA LEU A 173 -3.27 4.69 26.76
C LEU A 173 -3.87 5.45 27.96
N GLN A 174 -3.19 5.46 29.11
CA GLN A 174 -3.64 6.16 30.30
C GLN A 174 -3.15 7.62 30.31
N SER A 175 -3.97 8.51 29.74
CA SER A 175 -3.88 9.99 29.79
C SER A 175 -2.52 10.62 29.42
N PRO A 176 -2.00 10.37 28.21
CA PRO A 176 -0.87 11.14 27.70
C PRO A 176 -1.29 12.59 27.37
N PRO A 177 -0.33 13.54 27.38
CA PRO A 177 -0.61 14.93 27.04
C PRO A 177 -0.80 15.15 25.52
N ILE A 178 -0.48 14.14 24.70
CA ILE A 178 -0.62 14.11 23.23
C ILE A 178 -1.42 12.88 22.83
N GLN A 179 -2.12 12.94 21.69
CA GLN A 179 -2.75 11.76 21.11
C GLN A 179 -1.69 10.72 20.74
N ILE A 180 -1.77 9.53 21.34
CA ILE A 180 -0.89 8.40 21.05
C ILE A 180 -1.66 7.35 20.24
N ARG A 181 -1.08 6.91 19.12
CA ARG A 181 -1.54 5.72 18.39
C ARG A 181 -0.46 4.65 18.48
N ILE A 182 -0.87 3.41 18.73
CA ILE A 182 0.04 2.26 18.79
C ILE A 182 -0.39 1.31 17.69
N TYR A 183 0.55 0.98 16.81
CA TYR A 183 0.39 -0.02 15.76
C TYR A 183 1.09 -1.29 16.21
N GLU A 184 0.29 -2.35 16.39
CA GLU A 184 0.79 -3.66 16.80
C GLU A 184 1.60 -4.33 15.66
N PRO A 185 2.36 -5.40 15.96
CA PRO A 185 3.21 -6.01 14.94
C PRO A 185 2.51 -6.51 13.68
N MET A 186 1.23 -6.92 13.75
CA MET A 186 0.48 -7.33 12.56
C MET A 186 0.16 -6.12 11.66
N ALA A 187 -0.28 -5.00 12.25
CA ALA A 187 -0.45 -3.71 11.56
C ALA A 187 0.87 -3.24 10.92
N ALA A 188 1.94 -3.27 11.70
CA ALA A 188 3.27 -2.87 11.23
C ALA A 188 3.72 -3.72 10.04
N TRP A 189 3.50 -5.03 10.11
CA TRP A 189 3.85 -5.93 9.00
C TRP A 189 2.97 -5.71 7.77
N SER A 190 1.69 -5.40 7.95
CA SER A 190 0.76 -5.08 6.85
C SER A 190 1.29 -3.94 5.98
N MET A 191 1.76 -2.84 6.58
CA MET A 191 2.39 -1.75 5.82
C MET A 191 3.74 -2.15 5.20
N LEU A 192 4.55 -2.92 5.93
CA LEU A 192 5.93 -3.22 5.53
C LEU A 192 6.03 -4.26 4.41
N SER A 193 5.06 -5.17 4.35
CA SER A 193 4.96 -6.24 3.35
C SER A 193 4.45 -5.74 2.00
N MET A 194 3.64 -4.68 1.97
CA MET A 194 3.13 -4.06 0.75
C MET A 194 4.26 -3.65 -0.20
N SER A 195 4.12 -3.93 -1.49
CA SER A 195 5.00 -3.41 -2.52
C SER A 195 4.75 -1.91 -2.77
N HIS A 196 5.60 -1.25 -3.57
CA HIS A 196 5.34 0.15 -3.94
C HIS A 196 4.07 0.29 -4.80
N SER A 197 3.77 -0.68 -5.66
CA SER A 197 2.56 -0.67 -6.48
C SER A 197 1.30 -0.89 -5.63
N ASP A 198 1.37 -1.68 -4.56
CA ASP A 198 0.24 -1.87 -3.64
C ASP A 198 -0.10 -0.55 -2.91
N ILE A 199 0.93 0.16 -2.40
CA ILE A 199 0.71 1.48 -1.77
C ILE A 199 0.13 2.47 -2.77
N ASP A 200 0.65 2.51 -4.00
CA ASP A 200 0.13 3.38 -5.05
C ASP A 200 -1.34 3.07 -5.37
N ALA A 201 -1.70 1.79 -5.47
CA ALA A 201 -3.08 1.36 -5.72
C ALA A 201 -4.01 1.77 -4.57
N ILE A 202 -3.62 1.53 -3.31
CA ILE A 202 -4.40 1.96 -2.14
C ILE A 202 -4.58 3.48 -2.15
N CYS A 203 -3.52 4.23 -2.44
CA CYS A 203 -3.59 5.68 -2.53
C CYS A 203 -4.57 6.14 -3.61
N VAL A 204 -4.54 5.53 -4.81
CA VAL A 204 -5.43 5.88 -5.91
C VAL A 204 -6.88 5.53 -5.59
N CYS A 205 -7.15 4.31 -5.10
CA CYS A 205 -8.49 3.88 -4.67
C CYS A 205 -9.10 4.83 -3.64
N ARG A 206 -8.29 5.36 -2.73
CA ARG A 206 -8.74 6.25 -1.67
C ARG A 206 -8.84 7.70 -2.10
N LEU A 207 -7.87 8.21 -2.85
CA LEU A 207 -7.82 9.62 -3.24
C LEU A 207 -8.69 9.92 -4.45
N CYS A 208 -8.85 8.96 -5.36
CA CYS A 208 -9.48 9.14 -6.67
C CYS A 208 -10.77 8.34 -6.77
N ARG A 209 -11.51 8.19 -5.67
CA ARG A 209 -12.68 7.31 -5.58
C ARG A 209 -13.77 7.60 -6.61
N GLU A 210 -13.96 8.88 -6.95
CA GLU A 210 -14.95 9.33 -7.94
C GLU A 210 -14.33 9.59 -9.32
N ASP A 211 -13.13 9.09 -9.58
CA ASP A 211 -12.47 9.26 -10.87
C ASP A 211 -13.13 8.41 -11.97
N GLU A 212 -13.39 9.04 -13.12
CA GLU A 212 -14.11 8.38 -14.22
C GLU A 212 -13.33 7.21 -14.82
N ILE A 213 -11.99 7.27 -14.85
CA ILE A 213 -11.17 6.17 -15.37
C ILE A 213 -11.23 4.98 -14.40
N LEU A 214 -11.17 5.23 -13.10
CA LEU A 214 -11.29 4.19 -12.09
C LEU A 214 -12.67 3.54 -12.12
N ILE A 215 -13.74 4.34 -12.19
CA ILE A 215 -15.12 3.83 -12.27
C ILE A 215 -15.30 3.00 -13.55
N ALA A 216 -14.87 3.50 -14.71
CA ALA A 216 -14.98 2.78 -15.97
C ALA A 216 -14.22 1.44 -15.94
N ALA A 217 -13.03 1.41 -15.34
CA ALA A 217 -12.25 0.19 -15.18
C ALA A 217 -12.94 -0.86 -14.28
N GLN A 218 -13.64 -0.42 -13.23
CA GLN A 218 -14.40 -1.30 -12.33
C GLN A 218 -15.69 -1.79 -12.98
N ASP A 219 -16.40 -0.92 -13.71
CA ASP A 219 -17.60 -1.29 -14.46
C ASP A 219 -17.27 -2.29 -15.58
N GLU A 220 -16.07 -2.22 -16.15
CA GLU A 220 -15.57 -3.18 -17.14
C GLU A 220 -15.34 -4.59 -16.58
N THR A 221 -15.13 -4.72 -15.27
CA THR A 221 -14.82 -6.00 -14.60
C THR A 221 -15.97 -6.58 -13.79
N ILE A 222 -16.98 -5.77 -13.43
CA ILE A 222 -18.03 -6.14 -12.47
C ILE A 222 -18.89 -7.33 -12.92
N ASP A 223 -19.16 -7.44 -14.21
CA ASP A 223 -20.02 -8.48 -14.79
C ASP A 223 -19.23 -9.72 -15.25
N LEU A 224 -17.90 -9.70 -15.14
CA LEU A 224 -17.07 -10.83 -15.53
C LEU A 224 -17.14 -11.96 -14.49
N SER A 225 -17.25 -13.19 -14.96
CA SER A 225 -17.04 -14.35 -14.11
C SER A 225 -15.60 -14.35 -13.57
N PRO A 226 -15.34 -14.93 -12.38
CA PRO A 226 -13.99 -14.91 -11.78
C PRO A 226 -12.89 -15.43 -12.71
N ILE A 227 -13.20 -16.40 -13.57
CA ILE A 227 -12.23 -16.93 -14.53
C ILE A 227 -12.08 -16.01 -15.74
N ALA A 228 -13.17 -15.46 -16.28
CA ALA A 228 -13.08 -14.49 -17.36
C ALA A 228 -12.23 -13.28 -16.94
N TYR A 229 -12.46 -12.76 -15.73
CA TYR A 229 -11.62 -11.73 -15.10
C TYR A 229 -10.14 -12.16 -15.04
N GLN A 230 -9.85 -13.36 -14.55
CA GLN A 230 -8.47 -13.87 -14.49
C GLN A 230 -7.81 -13.92 -15.88
N ILE A 231 -8.50 -14.41 -16.90
CA ILE A 231 -8.00 -14.46 -18.27
C ILE A 231 -7.74 -13.05 -18.79
N VAL A 232 -8.68 -12.12 -18.61
CA VAL A 232 -8.51 -10.71 -19.01
C VAL A 232 -7.27 -10.13 -18.32
N MET A 233 -7.16 -10.25 -16.99
CA MET A 233 -6.02 -9.71 -16.24
C MET A 233 -4.68 -10.39 -16.53
N ALA A 234 -4.68 -11.62 -17.02
CA ALA A 234 -3.49 -12.34 -17.43
C ALA A 234 -3.05 -11.93 -18.85
N THR A 235 -3.99 -11.71 -19.76
CA THR A 235 -3.71 -11.52 -21.20
C THR A 235 -3.69 -10.06 -21.64
N LEU A 236 -4.46 -9.18 -20.98
CA LEU A 236 -4.65 -7.79 -21.40
C LEU A 236 -3.32 -7.03 -21.42
N PHE A 237 -2.54 -7.13 -20.35
CA PHE A 237 -1.31 -6.35 -20.24
C PHE A 237 -0.21 -6.86 -21.18
N ASP A 238 -0.16 -8.17 -21.44
CA ASP A 238 0.70 -8.78 -22.45
C ASP A 238 0.32 -8.27 -23.85
N SER A 239 -0.98 -8.15 -24.11
CA SER A 239 -1.52 -7.61 -25.38
C SER A 239 -1.09 -6.16 -25.60
N LEU A 240 -1.06 -5.35 -24.54
CA LEU A 240 -0.55 -3.97 -24.59
C LEU A 240 0.97 -3.90 -24.85
N GLN A 241 1.70 -5.00 -24.70
CA GLN A 241 3.10 -5.12 -25.14
C GLN A 241 3.26 -5.69 -26.56
N GLY A 242 2.16 -6.05 -27.23
CA GLY A 242 2.16 -6.67 -28.55
C GLY A 242 2.09 -8.19 -28.54
N ASN A 243 2.02 -8.83 -27.36
CA ASN A 243 1.82 -10.28 -27.25
C ASN A 243 0.31 -10.58 -27.21
N THR A 244 -0.32 -10.57 -28.37
CA THR A 244 -1.79 -10.63 -28.49
C THR A 244 -2.33 -12.03 -28.80
N GLN A 245 -1.48 -13.02 -29.07
CA GLN A 245 -1.92 -14.35 -29.50
C GLN A 245 -1.79 -15.35 -28.35
N HIS A 246 -2.85 -16.12 -28.10
CA HIS A 246 -2.93 -17.11 -27.04
C HIS A 246 -3.36 -18.46 -27.60
N SER A 247 -2.66 -19.52 -27.22
CA SER A 247 -3.04 -20.89 -27.58
C SER A 247 -4.14 -21.42 -26.65
N LEU A 248 -4.87 -22.46 -27.08
CA LEU A 248 -5.82 -23.15 -26.19
C LEU A 248 -5.13 -23.61 -24.90
N SER A 249 -3.92 -24.15 -24.99
CA SER A 249 -3.16 -24.58 -23.83
C SER A 249 -2.84 -23.45 -22.84
N ASP A 250 -2.61 -22.23 -23.33
CA ASP A 250 -2.37 -21.08 -22.45
C ASP A 250 -3.63 -20.70 -21.69
N LEU A 251 -4.76 -20.65 -22.38
CA LEU A 251 -6.06 -20.33 -21.79
C LEU A 251 -6.48 -21.39 -20.77
N VAL A 252 -6.35 -22.69 -21.10
CA VAL A 252 -6.66 -23.77 -20.16
C VAL A 252 -5.77 -23.72 -18.91
N ARG A 253 -4.48 -23.36 -19.05
CA ARG A 253 -3.59 -23.18 -17.90
C ARG A 253 -4.07 -22.04 -16.99
N MET A 254 -4.69 -21.00 -17.56
CA MET A 254 -5.24 -19.88 -16.78
C MET A 254 -6.56 -20.23 -16.10
N THR A 255 -7.32 -21.21 -16.58
CA THR A 255 -8.62 -21.60 -16.01
C THR A 255 -8.54 -22.71 -14.95
N ASN A 256 -7.42 -23.44 -14.88
CA ASN A 256 -7.32 -24.68 -14.10
C ASN A 256 -6.39 -24.57 -12.88
N ASP A 257 -6.98 -24.48 -11.69
CA ASP A 257 -6.23 -24.59 -10.42
C ASP A 257 -5.82 -26.04 -10.08
N ASN A 258 -6.51 -27.06 -10.64
CA ASN A 258 -6.39 -28.47 -10.21
C ASN A 258 -5.95 -29.46 -11.30
N GLY A 259 -5.58 -29.00 -12.50
CA GLY A 259 -4.98 -29.84 -13.54
C GLY A 259 -5.91 -30.80 -14.31
N GLU A 260 -7.23 -30.78 -14.07
CA GLU A 260 -8.21 -31.48 -14.92
C GLU A 260 -8.75 -30.55 -16.02
N TYR A 261 -8.72 -31.01 -17.27
CA TYR A 261 -9.17 -30.29 -18.45
C TYR A 261 -10.70 -30.32 -18.55
N ASP A 262 -11.38 -29.27 -18.09
CA ASP A 262 -12.81 -29.08 -18.32
C ASP A 262 -13.03 -28.20 -19.57
N LEU A 263 -13.17 -28.85 -20.72
CA LEU A 263 -13.32 -28.17 -22.01
C LEU A 263 -14.67 -27.45 -22.15
N ASP A 264 -15.72 -27.95 -21.50
CA ASP A 264 -17.05 -27.32 -21.55
C ASP A 264 -17.00 -25.97 -20.82
N ARG A 265 -16.34 -25.92 -19.66
CA ARG A 265 -16.11 -24.68 -18.92
C ARG A 265 -15.29 -23.66 -19.71
N VAL A 266 -14.26 -24.12 -20.43
CA VAL A 266 -13.44 -23.24 -21.29
C VAL A 266 -14.27 -22.69 -22.44
N SER A 267 -15.14 -23.51 -23.06
CA SER A 267 -16.05 -23.06 -24.11
C SER A 267 -17.02 -21.98 -23.61
N ASP A 268 -17.57 -22.14 -22.41
CA ASP A 268 -18.47 -21.13 -21.81
C ASP A 268 -17.75 -19.80 -21.58
N ILE A 269 -16.52 -19.84 -21.07
CA ILE A 269 -15.70 -18.64 -20.83
C ILE A 269 -15.28 -17.97 -22.14
N LEU A 270 -14.94 -18.75 -23.16
CA LEU A 270 -14.65 -18.21 -24.50
C LEU A 270 -15.89 -17.55 -25.12
N GLY A 271 -17.09 -18.05 -24.82
CA GLY A 271 -18.35 -17.41 -25.19
C GLY A 271 -18.57 -16.08 -24.45
N GLU A 272 -18.25 -16.02 -23.16
CA GLU A 272 -18.31 -14.79 -22.36
C GLU A 272 -17.33 -13.72 -22.87
N LEU A 273 -16.14 -14.15 -23.34
CA LEU A 273 -15.07 -13.29 -23.82
C LEU A 273 -15.03 -13.14 -25.35
N ASP A 274 -16.09 -13.50 -26.08
CA ASP A 274 -16.07 -13.59 -27.56
C ASP A 274 -15.65 -12.28 -28.25
N ASP A 275 -16.02 -11.16 -27.64
CA ASP A 275 -15.71 -9.81 -28.09
C ASP A 275 -14.26 -9.41 -27.83
N TYR A 276 -13.65 -10.00 -26.80
CA TYR A 276 -12.27 -9.75 -26.37
C TYR A 276 -11.27 -10.73 -26.99
N LEU A 277 -11.55 -12.03 -26.93
CA LEU A 277 -10.74 -13.12 -27.48
C LEU A 277 -11.33 -13.60 -28.80
N VAL A 278 -10.74 -13.15 -29.90
CA VAL A 278 -11.22 -13.51 -31.24
C VAL A 278 -10.48 -14.71 -31.79
N SER A 279 -11.22 -15.77 -32.06
CA SER A 279 -10.71 -17.01 -32.65
C SER A 279 -10.07 -16.78 -34.03
N SER A 280 -8.95 -17.46 -34.26
CA SER A 280 -8.30 -17.62 -35.56
C SER A 280 -8.48 -19.05 -36.09
N GLU A 281 -8.13 -19.28 -37.36
CA GLU A 281 -8.31 -20.57 -38.07
C GLU A 281 -7.48 -21.75 -37.50
N GLU A 282 -6.71 -21.57 -36.41
CA GLU A 282 -5.73 -22.55 -35.89
C GLU A 282 -5.80 -22.72 -34.35
N ASP A 283 -6.99 -22.82 -33.76
CA ASP A 283 -7.16 -23.01 -32.29
C ASP A 283 -6.35 -22.00 -31.46
N SER A 284 -6.29 -20.76 -31.95
CA SER A 284 -5.63 -19.65 -31.27
C SER A 284 -6.57 -18.45 -31.21
N TRP A 285 -6.38 -17.62 -30.18
CA TRP A 285 -7.20 -16.44 -29.94
C TRP A 285 -6.34 -15.19 -29.93
N PHE A 286 -6.86 -14.13 -30.53
CA PHE A 286 -6.29 -12.80 -30.48
C PHE A 286 -7.05 -11.93 -29.48
N SER A 287 -6.35 -11.45 -28.47
CA SER A 287 -6.88 -10.52 -27.48
C SER A 287 -7.01 -9.10 -28.04
N ARG A 288 -8.12 -8.45 -27.70
CA ARG A 288 -8.46 -7.09 -28.13
C ARG A 288 -8.47 -6.13 -26.96
N ALA A 289 -7.30 -5.63 -26.57
CA ALA A 289 -7.17 -4.75 -25.40
C ALA A 289 -8.12 -3.54 -25.41
N HIS A 290 -8.44 -2.99 -26.58
CA HIS A 290 -9.38 -1.87 -26.73
C HIS A 290 -10.83 -2.16 -26.29
N LYS A 291 -11.18 -3.41 -26.01
CA LYS A 291 -12.48 -3.79 -25.40
C LYS A 291 -12.57 -3.42 -23.93
N TYR A 292 -11.43 -3.19 -23.27
CA TYR A 292 -11.34 -2.74 -21.88
C TYR A 292 -10.57 -1.41 -21.79
N PRO A 293 -11.11 -0.31 -22.34
CA PRO A 293 -10.42 0.97 -22.38
C PRO A 293 -10.10 1.55 -21.00
N GLY A 294 -10.95 1.37 -19.98
CA GLY A 294 -10.72 1.77 -18.59
C GLY A 294 -9.52 1.03 -18.00
N LEU A 295 -9.46 -0.29 -18.13
CA LEU A 295 -8.29 -1.08 -17.70
C LEU A 295 -7.00 -0.67 -18.43
N CYS A 296 -7.08 -0.38 -19.73
CA CYS A 296 -5.95 0.12 -20.50
C CYS A 296 -5.48 1.49 -19.99
N ALA A 297 -6.40 2.39 -19.70
CA ALA A 297 -6.10 3.71 -19.19
C ALA A 297 -5.41 3.64 -17.82
N LEU A 298 -5.94 2.86 -16.87
CA LEU A 298 -5.29 2.63 -15.57
C LEU A 298 -3.89 2.00 -15.71
N TYR A 299 -3.70 1.08 -16.64
CA TYR A 299 -2.39 0.49 -16.89
C TYR A 299 -1.39 1.56 -17.34
N TYR A 300 -1.75 2.42 -18.30
CA TYR A 300 -0.86 3.48 -18.77
C TYR A 300 -0.65 4.58 -17.72
N GLU A 301 -1.65 4.85 -16.89
CA GLU A 301 -1.52 5.71 -15.73
C GLU A 301 -0.45 5.19 -14.76
N GLY A 302 -0.51 3.90 -14.41
CA GLY A 302 0.52 3.22 -13.63
C GLY A 302 1.91 3.29 -14.26
N ARG A 303 2.01 3.09 -15.58
CA ARG A 303 3.29 3.16 -16.31
C ARG A 303 3.88 4.56 -16.38
N ILE A 304 3.05 5.56 -16.67
CA ILE A 304 3.50 6.93 -17.00
C ILE A 304 3.56 7.79 -15.75
N ARG A 305 2.44 7.96 -15.04
CA ARG A 305 2.36 8.84 -13.88
C ARG A 305 3.05 8.21 -12.68
N HIS A 306 2.85 6.90 -12.48
CA HIS A 306 3.44 6.20 -11.36
C HIS A 306 4.84 5.62 -11.62
N LYS A 307 5.33 5.69 -12.87
CA LYS A 307 6.64 5.18 -13.29
C LYS A 307 6.86 3.72 -12.92
N LEU A 308 5.79 2.93 -12.89
CA LEU A 308 5.85 1.51 -12.58
C LEU A 308 6.43 0.74 -13.78
N SER A 309 7.06 -0.40 -13.49
CA SER A 309 7.41 -1.38 -14.53
C SER A 309 6.14 -1.96 -15.15
N HIS A 310 6.30 -2.76 -16.20
CA HIS A 310 5.17 -3.52 -16.76
C HIS A 310 4.44 -4.33 -15.69
N ASP A 311 5.17 -5.18 -14.97
CA ASP A 311 4.60 -6.03 -13.91
C ASP A 311 4.02 -5.20 -12.76
N GLY A 312 4.69 -4.08 -12.42
CA GLY A 312 4.21 -3.17 -11.39
C GLY A 312 2.90 -2.50 -11.75
N ALA A 313 2.73 -2.07 -13.01
CA ALA A 313 1.50 -1.49 -13.51
C ALA A 313 0.38 -2.53 -13.64
N ALA A 314 0.69 -3.74 -14.10
CA ALA A 314 -0.26 -4.85 -14.12
C ALA A 314 -0.76 -5.19 -12.71
N ASN A 315 0.14 -5.26 -11.72
CA ASN A 315 -0.26 -5.45 -10.33
C ASN A 315 -1.11 -4.29 -9.81
N PHE A 316 -0.71 -3.04 -10.10
CA PHE A 316 -1.49 -1.85 -9.74
C PHE A 316 -2.93 -1.93 -10.24
N VAL A 317 -3.18 -2.27 -11.51
CA VAL A 317 -4.54 -2.39 -12.05
C VAL A 317 -5.32 -3.52 -11.38
N ARG A 318 -4.71 -4.68 -11.14
CA ARG A 318 -5.36 -5.83 -10.46
C ARG A 318 -5.80 -5.52 -9.02
N GLN A 319 -5.18 -4.55 -8.37
CA GLN A 319 -5.57 -4.13 -7.03
C GLN A 319 -6.73 -3.10 -7.05
N LEU A 320 -7.04 -2.52 -8.22
CA LEU A 320 -8.02 -1.43 -8.38
C LEU A 320 -9.35 -1.88 -9.02
N ALA A 321 -9.32 -2.90 -9.88
CA ALA A 321 -10.43 -3.36 -10.71
C ALA A 321 -10.84 -4.80 -10.39
#